data_AF-A0A7C4ZAG2-F1
#
_entry.id   AF-A0A7C4ZAG2-F1
#
_cell.length_a   1.000
_cell.length_b   1.000
_cell.length_c   1.000
_cell.angle_alpha   90.00
_cell.angle_beta   90.00
_cell.angle_gamma   90.00
#
_symmetry.space_group_name_H-M   'P 1'
#
loop_
_entity.id
_entity.type
_entity.pdbx_description
1 polymer ?
#
loop_
_entity_poly.entity_id
_entity_poly.type
_entity_poly.pdbx_seq_one_letter_code
_entity_poly.pdbx_strand_id
1 'polypeptide(L)'
;MAARYGIVTEADVYGVPVGALRAMAKKIGRNHALAQQLWASGVYDARMLATMVGDPAQVTPTEMDRWAKDFDNWAIVDTACFHYWDRTPHAFSQIEKWAKAKDEFIKRAAFALLASCALHKQGTEEQFMRSLELIERHARDPRNFVKKSVNWALRAIGGAKNPQLRAAAREVAERLSASDDATERWVGRDAMKAFSKAK
;
A
#
# COMPACT_ATOMS: atom_id res chain seq x y z
N MET A 1 -16.86 12.42 -10.56
CA MET A 1 -16.02 11.36 -9.94
C MET A 1 -16.69 10.84 -8.69
N ALA A 2 -16.40 9.60 -8.26
CA ALA A 2 -17.13 8.94 -7.18
C ALA A 2 -16.75 9.48 -5.78
N ALA A 3 -17.11 10.74 -5.51
CA ALA A 3 -16.96 11.39 -4.21
C ALA A 3 -17.56 10.55 -3.07
N ARG A 4 -18.60 9.75 -3.37
CA ARG A 4 -19.16 8.72 -2.49
C ARG A 4 -18.12 7.78 -1.87
N TYR A 5 -17.05 7.45 -2.59
CA TYR A 5 -15.99 6.54 -2.14
C TYR A 5 -14.70 7.26 -1.73
N GLY A 6 -14.72 8.60 -1.66
CA GLY A 6 -13.53 9.41 -1.34
C GLY A 6 -12.41 9.29 -2.38
N ILE A 7 -12.75 8.99 -3.64
CA ILE A 7 -11.81 9.02 -4.77
C ILE A 7 -12.02 10.38 -5.44
N VAL A 8 -11.09 11.28 -5.18
CA VAL A 8 -11.06 12.65 -5.71
C VAL A 8 -9.69 12.83 -6.35
N THR A 9 -9.66 13.18 -7.62
CA THR A 9 -8.42 13.51 -8.36
C THR A 9 -8.63 14.79 -9.15
N GLU A 10 -7.56 15.53 -9.39
CA GLU A 10 -7.54 16.68 -10.29
C GLU A 10 -7.28 16.25 -11.75
N ALA A 11 -6.87 14.99 -11.96
CA ALA A 11 -6.64 14.42 -13.27
C ALA A 11 -7.93 14.23 -14.08
N ASP A 12 -7.79 14.20 -15.39
CA ASP A 12 -8.86 13.80 -16.30
C ASP A 12 -9.28 12.35 -16.02
N VAL A 13 -10.60 12.14 -15.98
CA VAL A 13 -11.22 10.83 -15.70
C VAL A 13 -12.26 10.51 -16.77
N TYR A 14 -12.04 9.43 -17.51
CA TYR A 14 -12.99 8.87 -18.46
C TYR A 14 -13.98 7.90 -17.79
N GLY A 15 -13.65 7.40 -16.60
CA GLY A 15 -14.55 6.57 -15.79
C GLY A 15 -14.63 5.13 -16.28
N VAL A 16 -13.52 4.57 -16.75
CA VAL A 16 -13.46 3.21 -17.26
C VAL A 16 -13.58 2.22 -16.09
N PRO A 17 -14.54 1.27 -16.13
CA PRO A 17 -14.66 0.29 -15.06
C PRO A 17 -13.37 -0.52 -14.87
N VAL A 18 -12.96 -0.78 -13.63
CA VAL A 18 -11.75 -1.56 -13.32
C VAL A 18 -11.77 -2.95 -13.99
N GLY A 19 -12.94 -3.56 -14.15
CA GLY A 19 -13.09 -4.82 -14.88
C GLY A 19 -12.67 -4.70 -16.35
N ALA A 20 -13.01 -3.60 -17.02
CA ALA A 20 -12.59 -3.32 -18.39
C ALA A 20 -11.09 -3.02 -18.47
N LEU A 21 -10.53 -2.26 -17.52
CA LEU A 21 -9.08 -2.04 -17.41
C LEU A 21 -8.32 -3.36 -17.30
N ARG A 22 -8.78 -4.27 -16.43
CA ARG A 22 -8.19 -5.61 -16.28
C ARG A 22 -8.29 -6.46 -17.55
N ALA A 23 -9.41 -6.38 -18.26
CA ALA A 23 -9.58 -7.07 -19.53
C ALA A 23 -8.62 -6.54 -20.60
N MET A 24 -8.39 -5.22 -20.65
CA MET A 24 -7.38 -4.62 -21.52
C MET A 24 -5.97 -5.03 -21.12
N ALA A 25 -5.63 -4.94 -19.83
CA ALA A 25 -4.32 -5.34 -19.32
C ALA A 25 -3.99 -6.81 -19.67
N LYS A 26 -4.96 -7.71 -19.59
CA LYS A 26 -4.80 -9.11 -19.98
C LYS A 26 -4.47 -9.28 -21.46
N LYS A 27 -5.07 -8.48 -22.35
CA LYS A 27 -4.79 -8.50 -23.80
C LYS A 27 -3.42 -7.91 -24.13
N ILE A 28 -3.04 -6.85 -23.42
CA ILE A 28 -1.76 -6.14 -23.63
C ILE A 28 -0.57 -6.97 -23.11
N GLY A 29 -0.73 -7.62 -21.96
CA GLY A 29 0.37 -8.26 -21.26
C GLY A 29 1.29 -7.26 -20.56
N ARG A 30 2.52 -7.69 -20.24
CA ARG A 30 3.53 -6.82 -19.63
C ARG A 30 4.21 -5.98 -20.70
N ASN A 31 4.16 -4.66 -20.55
CA ASN A 31 4.81 -3.69 -21.41
C ASN A 31 5.19 -2.45 -20.60
N HIS A 32 6.45 -2.41 -20.13
CA HIS A 32 6.92 -1.33 -19.26
C HIS A 32 6.98 0.03 -19.97
N ALA A 33 7.41 0.07 -21.24
CA ALA A 33 7.43 1.30 -22.03
C ALA A 33 6.03 1.91 -22.18
N LEU A 34 5.02 1.07 -22.46
CA LEU A 34 3.62 1.51 -22.50
C LEU A 34 3.14 1.99 -21.14
N ALA A 35 3.49 1.31 -20.05
CA ALA A 35 3.15 1.76 -18.69
C ALA A 35 3.67 3.18 -18.42
N GLN A 36 4.91 3.49 -18.83
CA GLN A 36 5.47 4.83 -18.70
C GLN A 36 4.68 5.88 -19.47
N GLN A 37 4.28 5.57 -20.70
CA GLN A 37 3.49 6.48 -21.54
C GLN A 37 2.08 6.70 -20.97
N LEU A 38 1.41 5.62 -20.54
CA LEU A 38 0.10 5.67 -19.90
C LEU A 38 0.14 6.52 -18.62
N TRP A 39 1.17 6.36 -17.80
CA TRP A 39 1.32 7.17 -16.59
C TRP A 39 1.54 8.64 -16.89
N ALA A 40 2.42 8.94 -17.86
CA ALA A 40 2.77 10.29 -18.29
C ALA A 40 1.59 11.04 -18.93
N SER A 41 0.57 10.34 -19.43
CA SER A 41 -0.63 10.96 -19.98
C SER A 41 -1.41 11.81 -18.97
N GLY A 42 -1.19 11.60 -17.67
CA GLY A 42 -1.91 12.31 -16.60
C GLY A 42 -3.34 11.82 -16.37
N VAL A 43 -3.92 11.04 -17.30
CA VAL A 43 -5.28 10.51 -17.20
C VAL A 43 -5.37 9.44 -16.11
N TYR A 44 -6.34 9.56 -15.21
CA TYR A 44 -6.50 8.66 -14.06
C TYR A 44 -6.69 7.19 -14.49
N ASP A 45 -7.60 6.91 -15.42
CA ASP A 45 -7.86 5.56 -15.91
C ASP A 45 -6.63 4.96 -16.62
N ALA A 46 -5.83 5.79 -17.29
CA ALA A 46 -4.59 5.37 -17.94
C ALA A 46 -3.50 5.04 -16.91
N ARG A 47 -3.35 5.84 -15.85
CA ARG A 47 -2.46 5.54 -14.72
C ARG A 47 -2.84 4.24 -14.03
N MET A 48 -4.14 4.00 -13.84
CA MET A 48 -4.64 2.71 -13.33
C MET A 48 -4.22 1.55 -14.26
N LEU A 49 -4.39 1.68 -15.57
CA LEU A 49 -3.96 0.67 -16.54
C LEU A 49 -2.43 0.46 -16.50
N ALA A 50 -1.64 1.54 -16.37
CA ALA A 50 -0.19 1.50 -16.31
C ALA A 50 0.31 0.55 -15.22
N THR A 51 -0.28 0.60 -14.02
CA THR A 51 0.06 -0.31 -12.90
C THR A 51 -0.22 -1.78 -13.20
N MET A 52 -1.12 -2.08 -14.13
CA MET A 52 -1.50 -3.45 -14.49
C MET A 52 -0.60 -4.03 -15.59
N VAL A 53 -0.07 -3.16 -16.47
CA VAL A 53 0.77 -3.58 -17.62
C VAL A 53 2.27 -3.36 -17.40
N GLY A 54 2.68 -2.54 -16.43
CA GLY A 54 4.10 -2.34 -16.13
C GLY A 54 4.82 -3.62 -15.70
N ASP A 55 6.10 -3.78 -16.03
CA ASP A 55 6.92 -4.92 -15.60
C ASP A 55 7.63 -4.62 -14.27
N PRO A 56 7.33 -5.33 -13.15
CA PRO A 56 7.96 -5.08 -11.86
C PRO A 56 9.48 -5.26 -11.86
N ALA A 57 10.01 -6.11 -12.75
CA ALA A 57 11.44 -6.36 -12.87
C ALA A 57 12.23 -5.17 -13.45
N GLN A 58 11.54 -4.26 -14.14
CA GLN A 58 12.13 -3.07 -14.75
C GLN A 58 11.93 -1.80 -13.90
N VAL A 59 11.15 -1.89 -12.82
CA VAL A 59 10.88 -0.76 -11.92
C VAL A 59 12.17 -0.30 -11.26
N THR A 60 12.40 1.01 -11.24
CA THR A 60 13.51 1.63 -10.50
C THR A 60 12.99 2.43 -9.29
N PRO A 61 13.81 2.65 -8.24
CA PRO A 61 13.41 3.51 -7.12
C PRO A 61 13.05 4.93 -7.56
N THR A 62 13.77 5.46 -8.56
CA THR A 62 13.50 6.79 -9.15
C THR A 62 12.14 6.86 -9.83
N GLU A 63 11.74 5.81 -10.53
CA GLU A 63 10.41 5.71 -11.12
C GLU A 63 9.33 5.68 -10.03
N MET A 64 9.50 4.84 -9.01
CA MET A 64 8.58 4.76 -7.88
C MET A 64 8.39 6.12 -7.23
N ASP A 65 9.49 6.84 -6.95
CA ASP A 65 9.43 8.19 -6.36
C ASP A 65 8.74 9.20 -7.28
N ARG A 66 8.96 9.11 -8.60
CA ARG A 66 8.31 10.00 -9.57
C ARG A 66 6.80 9.75 -9.59
N TRP A 67 6.37 8.51 -9.73
CA TRP A 67 4.95 8.14 -9.72
C TRP A 67 4.29 8.48 -8.38
N ALA A 68 4.99 8.29 -7.27
CA ALA A 68 4.45 8.57 -5.95
C ALA A 68 4.13 10.06 -5.73
N LYS A 69 4.83 10.97 -6.41
CA LYS A 69 4.52 12.42 -6.39
C LYS A 69 3.22 12.77 -7.11
N ASP A 70 2.75 11.89 -8.00
CA ASP A 70 1.50 12.08 -8.73
C ASP A 70 0.27 11.51 -8.00
N PHE A 71 0.45 10.95 -6.80
CA PHE A 71 -0.65 10.40 -6.02
C PHE A 71 -1.48 11.50 -5.34
N ASP A 72 -2.78 11.45 -5.56
CA ASP A 72 -3.76 12.38 -4.98
C ASP A 72 -4.98 11.69 -4.37
N ASN A 73 -5.03 10.35 -4.44
CA ASN A 73 -6.08 9.56 -3.84
C ASN A 73 -5.61 8.17 -3.44
N TRP A 74 -6.33 7.56 -2.52
CA TRP A 74 -6.00 6.26 -1.97
C TRP A 74 -6.12 5.11 -2.99
N ALA A 75 -6.98 5.23 -4.00
CA ALA A 75 -7.25 4.13 -4.92
C ALA A 75 -6.10 3.90 -5.91
N ILE A 76 -5.49 4.97 -6.45
CA ILE A 76 -4.31 4.84 -7.31
C ILE A 76 -3.09 4.36 -6.52
N VAL A 77 -2.91 4.85 -5.28
CA VAL A 77 -1.86 4.39 -4.36
C VAL A 77 -1.95 2.89 -4.15
N ASP A 78 -3.11 2.41 -3.70
CA ASP A 78 -3.30 1.01 -3.36
C ASP A 78 -3.17 0.13 -4.61
N THR A 79 -3.66 0.59 -5.77
CA THR A 79 -3.55 -0.15 -7.04
C THR A 79 -2.08 -0.29 -7.46
N ALA A 80 -1.29 0.78 -7.42
CA ALA A 80 0.15 0.72 -7.71
C ALA A 80 0.87 -0.23 -6.75
N CYS A 81 0.57 -0.15 -5.45
CA CYS A 81 1.16 -1.03 -4.46
C CYS A 81 0.79 -2.51 -4.65
N PHE A 82 -0.46 -2.85 -4.99
CA PHE A 82 -0.95 -4.24 -5.07
C PHE A 82 -0.66 -4.93 -6.40
N HIS A 83 -0.80 -4.19 -7.50
CA HIS A 83 -0.68 -4.76 -8.84
C HIS A 83 0.72 -4.65 -9.43
N TYR A 84 1.54 -3.77 -8.85
CA TYR A 84 2.82 -3.42 -9.45
C TYR A 84 4.01 -3.53 -8.49
N TRP A 85 4.07 -2.72 -7.44
CA TRP A 85 5.31 -2.50 -6.70
C TRP A 85 5.64 -3.52 -5.61
N ASP A 86 4.68 -4.32 -5.15
CA ASP A 86 4.96 -5.39 -4.19
C ASP A 86 5.93 -6.46 -4.72
N ARG A 87 6.08 -6.56 -6.05
CA ARG A 87 6.92 -7.54 -6.75
C ARG A 87 8.26 -6.96 -7.23
N THR A 88 8.54 -5.68 -6.96
CA THR A 88 9.86 -5.10 -7.28
C THR A 88 10.88 -5.46 -6.20
N PRO A 89 12.17 -5.68 -6.53
CA PRO A 89 13.24 -5.84 -5.54
C PRO A 89 13.43 -4.62 -4.63
N HIS A 90 12.82 -3.47 -4.96
CA HIS A 90 12.96 -2.21 -4.22
C HIS A 90 11.87 -1.97 -3.19
N ALA A 91 10.92 -2.89 -3.01
CA ALA A 91 9.74 -2.66 -2.18
C ALA A 91 10.09 -2.23 -0.74
N PHE A 92 10.92 -3.01 -0.03
CA PHE A 92 11.23 -2.73 1.37
C PHE A 92 12.10 -1.50 1.59
N SER A 93 13.05 -1.22 0.69
CA SER A 93 13.83 0.02 0.78
C SER A 93 12.95 1.26 0.57
N GLN A 94 11.97 1.19 -0.33
CA GLN A 94 11.01 2.28 -0.55
C GLN A 94 9.99 2.39 0.58
N ILE A 95 9.55 1.29 1.20
CA ILE A 95 8.73 1.32 2.42
C ILE A 95 9.44 2.13 3.52
N GLU A 96 10.71 1.83 3.82
CA GLU A 96 11.48 2.54 4.85
C GLU A 96 11.65 4.04 4.54
N LYS A 97 11.85 4.38 3.26
CA LYS A 97 11.98 5.75 2.79
C LYS A 97 10.66 6.51 2.94
N TRP A 98 9.58 5.98 2.37
CA TRP A 98 8.29 6.66 2.29
C TRP A 98 7.54 6.71 3.63
N ALA A 99 7.83 5.81 4.57
CA ALA A 99 7.27 5.89 5.93
C ALA A 99 7.62 7.21 6.65
N LYS A 100 8.71 7.87 6.25
CA LYS A 100 9.16 9.16 6.78
C LYS A 100 8.58 10.36 6.02
N ALA A 101 7.82 10.14 4.95
CA ALA A 101 7.30 11.21 4.11
C ALA A 101 6.30 12.09 4.88
N LYS A 102 6.39 13.41 4.66
CA LYS A 102 5.38 14.36 5.14
C LYS A 102 4.12 14.32 4.29
N ASP A 103 4.25 14.04 3.00
CA ASP A 103 3.12 13.88 2.09
C ASP A 103 2.23 12.70 2.52
N GLU A 104 0.91 12.90 2.50
CA GLU A 104 -0.05 11.91 2.99
C GLU A 104 -0.08 10.64 2.13
N PHE A 105 -0.10 10.79 0.81
CA PHE A 105 -0.26 9.65 -0.09
C PHE A 105 1.05 8.91 -0.33
N ILE A 106 2.19 9.60 -0.32
CA ILE A 106 3.50 8.92 -0.30
C ILE A 106 3.63 8.12 0.99
N LYS A 107 3.27 8.68 2.16
CA LYS A 107 3.34 7.93 3.42
C LYS A 107 2.32 6.79 3.46
N ARG A 108 1.11 6.98 2.90
CA ARG A 108 0.14 5.89 2.70
C ARG A 108 0.76 4.77 1.86
N ALA A 109 1.43 5.11 0.76
CA ALA A 109 2.06 4.14 -0.14
C ALA A 109 3.06 3.24 0.59
N ALA A 110 3.81 3.77 1.57
CA ALA A 110 4.71 2.96 2.39
C ALA A 110 3.98 1.78 3.06
N PHE A 111 2.88 2.06 3.76
CA PHE A 111 2.18 1.03 4.52
C PHE A 111 1.20 0.21 3.66
N ALA A 112 0.65 0.79 2.60
CA ALA A 112 -0.11 0.03 1.60
C ALA A 112 0.80 -0.99 0.89
N LEU A 113 2.01 -0.59 0.49
CA LEU A 113 3.02 -1.47 -0.10
C LEU A 113 3.43 -2.59 0.87
N LEU A 114 3.67 -2.26 2.14
CA LEU A 114 3.95 -3.25 3.16
C LEU A 114 2.81 -4.27 3.32
N ALA A 115 1.56 -3.81 3.32
CA ALA A 115 0.39 -4.69 3.35
C ALA A 115 0.31 -5.60 2.11
N SER A 116 0.55 -5.05 0.91
CA SER A 116 0.63 -5.83 -0.34
C SER A 116 1.68 -6.93 -0.26
N CYS A 117 2.90 -6.57 0.18
CA CYS A 117 4.01 -7.48 0.35
C CYS A 117 3.65 -8.63 1.29
N ALA A 118 3.04 -8.35 2.45
CA ALA A 118 2.61 -9.39 3.38
C ALA A 118 1.53 -10.30 2.79
N LEU A 119 0.51 -9.74 2.12
CA LEU A 119 -0.59 -10.52 1.53
C LEU A 119 -0.14 -11.39 0.35
N HIS A 120 0.78 -10.89 -0.47
CA HIS A 120 1.32 -11.61 -1.63
C HIS A 120 2.62 -12.36 -1.34
N LYS A 121 3.02 -12.41 -0.06
CA LYS A 121 4.21 -13.14 0.43
C LYS A 121 5.50 -12.71 -0.28
N GLN A 122 5.63 -11.40 -0.50
CA GLN A 122 6.82 -10.79 -1.08
C GLN A 122 7.65 -10.21 0.07
N GLY A 123 8.76 -10.86 0.42
CA GLY A 123 9.65 -10.43 1.49
C GLY A 123 10.09 -11.57 2.39
N THR A 124 11.17 -11.33 3.14
CA THR A 124 11.69 -12.26 4.14
C THR A 124 11.03 -12.03 5.50
N GLU A 125 11.15 -13.02 6.39
CA GLU A 125 10.65 -12.90 7.76
C GLU A 125 11.29 -11.72 8.50
N GLU A 126 12.60 -11.53 8.33
CA GLU A 126 13.37 -10.45 8.96
C GLU A 126 12.88 -9.08 8.50
N GLN A 127 12.55 -8.94 7.21
CA GLN A 127 11.98 -7.70 6.68
C GLN A 127 10.62 -7.39 7.30
N PHE A 128 9.75 -8.39 7.49
CA PHE A 128 8.46 -8.20 8.14
C PHE A 128 8.60 -7.92 9.64
N MET A 129 9.52 -8.59 10.34
CA MET A 129 9.82 -8.32 11.75
C MET A 129 10.29 -6.88 11.95
N ARG A 130 11.23 -6.40 11.13
CA ARG A 130 11.67 -4.99 11.17
C ARG A 130 10.53 -4.02 10.82
N SER A 131 9.64 -4.43 9.92
CA SER A 131 8.50 -3.60 9.51
C SER A 131 7.44 -3.45 10.62
N LEU A 132 7.36 -4.38 11.57
CA LEU A 132 6.48 -4.24 12.75
C LEU A 132 6.93 -3.08 13.66
N GLU A 133 8.23 -2.89 13.85
CA GLU A 133 8.76 -1.71 14.56
C GLU A 133 8.43 -0.41 13.82
N LEU A 134 8.50 -0.44 12.48
CA LEU A 134 8.15 0.71 11.64
C LEU A 134 6.66 1.07 11.74
N ILE A 135 5.79 0.06 11.78
CA ILE A 135 4.35 0.22 12.02
C ILE A 135 4.11 0.89 13.38
N GLU A 136 4.70 0.37 14.45
CA GLU A 136 4.51 0.89 15.80
C GLU A 136 4.96 2.36 15.89
N ARG A 137 6.14 2.69 15.34
CA ARG A 137 6.66 4.06 15.31
C ARG A 137 5.75 5.06 14.59
N HIS A 138 4.98 4.61 13.60
CA HIS A 138 4.14 5.48 12.77
C HIS A 138 2.64 5.33 13.04
N ALA A 139 2.24 4.55 14.04
CA ALA A 139 0.85 4.31 14.39
C ALA A 139 0.12 5.55 14.97
N ARG A 140 0.87 6.57 15.42
CA ARG A 140 0.34 7.84 15.91
C ARG A 140 -0.19 8.80 14.84
N ASP A 141 0.10 8.55 13.57
CA ASP A 141 -0.27 9.48 12.50
C ASP A 141 -1.81 9.61 12.38
N PRO A 142 -2.41 10.78 12.71
CA PRO A 142 -3.86 10.90 12.81
C PRO A 142 -4.55 10.99 11.45
N ARG A 143 -3.79 11.20 10.37
CA ARG A 143 -4.32 11.35 9.02
C ARG A 143 -4.99 10.07 8.58
N ASN A 144 -6.25 10.17 8.18
CA ASN A 144 -7.13 9.01 8.00
C ASN A 144 -6.57 8.00 6.99
N PHE A 145 -5.97 8.45 5.88
CA PHE A 145 -5.43 7.54 4.88
C PHE A 145 -4.14 6.85 5.35
N VAL A 146 -3.30 7.53 6.12
CA VAL A 146 -2.08 6.94 6.70
C VAL A 146 -2.44 5.97 7.82
N LYS A 147 -3.28 6.38 8.78
CA LYS A 147 -3.72 5.53 9.89
C LYS A 147 -4.31 4.21 9.40
N LYS A 148 -5.16 4.27 8.36
CA LYS A 148 -5.77 3.08 7.75
C LYS A 148 -4.74 2.17 7.10
N SER A 149 -3.75 2.71 6.38
CA SER A 149 -2.70 1.87 5.77
C SER A 149 -1.78 1.25 6.82
N VAL A 150 -1.46 1.96 7.92
CA VAL A 150 -0.68 1.39 9.04
C VAL A 150 -1.42 0.22 9.69
N ASN A 151 -2.71 0.40 10.02
CA ASN A 151 -3.55 -0.69 10.54
C ASN A 151 -3.65 -1.86 9.55
N TRP A 152 -3.78 -1.57 8.26
CA TRP A 152 -3.84 -2.61 7.23
C TRP A 152 -2.56 -3.43 7.15
N ALA A 153 -1.39 -2.79 7.18
CA ALA A 153 -0.10 -3.46 7.20
C ALA A 153 0.05 -4.37 8.43
N LEU A 154 -0.30 -3.87 9.62
CA LEU A 154 -0.27 -4.66 10.86
C LEU A 154 -1.15 -5.90 10.75
N ARG A 155 -2.37 -5.73 10.24
CA ARG A 155 -3.32 -6.83 10.04
C ARG A 155 -2.85 -7.84 9.00
N ALA A 156 -2.21 -7.37 7.92
CA ALA A 156 -1.68 -8.22 6.87
C ALA A 156 -0.54 -9.10 7.38
N ILE A 157 0.41 -8.52 8.14
CA ILE A 157 1.51 -9.28 8.76
C ILE A 157 0.96 -10.25 9.81
N GLY A 158 0.08 -9.80 10.70
CA GLY A 158 -0.52 -10.67 11.73
C GLY A 158 -1.50 -11.72 11.18
N GLY A 159 -1.92 -11.59 9.92
CA GLY A 159 -2.68 -12.61 9.19
C GLY A 159 -1.82 -13.61 8.42
N ALA A 160 -0.49 -13.45 8.43
CA ALA A 160 0.42 -14.39 7.79
C ALA A 160 0.31 -15.79 8.40
N LYS A 161 0.66 -16.82 7.63
CA LYS A 161 0.70 -18.21 8.14
C LYS A 161 1.86 -18.47 9.11
N ASN A 162 2.84 -17.56 9.14
CA ASN A 162 4.02 -17.68 9.98
C ASN A 162 3.65 -17.43 11.47
N PRO A 163 3.85 -18.40 12.38
CA PRO A 163 3.50 -18.23 13.80
C PRO A 163 4.28 -17.12 14.50
N GLN A 164 5.55 -16.91 14.15
CA GLN A 164 6.39 -15.87 14.77
C GLN A 164 5.90 -14.47 14.38
N LEU A 165 5.62 -14.25 13.09
CA LEU A 165 5.03 -12.98 12.62
C LEU A 165 3.65 -12.74 13.24
N ARG A 166 2.82 -13.79 13.40
CA ARG A 166 1.52 -13.68 14.07
C ARG A 166 1.66 -13.25 15.52
N ALA A 167 2.58 -13.85 16.27
CA ALA A 167 2.84 -13.52 17.66
C ALA A 167 3.35 -12.07 17.79
N ALA A 168 4.39 -11.71 17.04
CA ALA A 168 4.97 -10.36 17.06
C ALA A 168 3.96 -9.27 16.68
N ALA A 169 3.12 -9.50 15.66
CA ALA A 169 2.07 -8.56 15.28
C ALA A 169 0.98 -8.39 16.36
N ARG A 170 0.67 -9.47 17.11
CA ARG A 170 -0.27 -9.39 18.25
C ARG A 170 0.32 -8.58 19.40
N GLU A 171 1.59 -8.78 19.73
CA GLU A 171 2.27 -7.99 20.76
C GLU A 171 2.29 -6.49 20.42
N VAL A 172 2.58 -6.13 19.16
CA VAL A 172 2.48 -4.74 18.69
C VAL A 172 1.05 -4.22 18.85
N ALA A 173 0.05 -4.99 18.43
CA ALA A 173 -1.34 -4.59 18.52
C ALA A 173 -1.81 -4.41 19.98
N GLU A 174 -1.34 -5.24 20.90
CA GLU A 174 -1.60 -5.14 22.34
C GLU A 174 -1.02 -3.84 22.91
N ARG A 175 0.27 -3.55 22.66
CA ARG A 175 0.91 -2.30 23.08
C ARG A 175 0.17 -1.08 22.56
N LEU A 176 -0.13 -1.06 21.25
CA LEU A 176 -0.88 0.03 20.63
C LEU A 176 -2.28 0.18 21.25
N SER A 177 -2.97 -0.93 21.54
CA SER A 177 -4.32 -0.91 22.12
C SER A 177 -4.41 -0.31 23.52
N ALA A 178 -3.29 -0.35 24.25
CA ALA A 178 -3.12 0.17 25.61
C ALA A 178 -2.53 1.59 25.63
N SER A 179 -2.15 2.16 24.48
CA SER A 179 -1.58 3.51 24.41
C SER A 179 -2.53 4.59 24.96
N ASP A 180 -1.99 5.73 25.39
CA ASP A 180 -2.77 6.93 25.72
C ASP A 180 -3.19 7.73 24.47
N ASP A 181 -2.55 7.49 23.33
CA ASP A 181 -2.88 8.12 22.06
C ASP A 181 -4.10 7.46 21.38
N ALA A 182 -5.08 8.27 20.96
CA ALA A 182 -6.32 7.77 20.39
C ALA A 182 -6.12 7.07 19.02
N THR A 183 -5.15 7.51 18.23
CA THR A 183 -4.83 6.94 16.92
C THR A 183 -4.16 5.58 17.08
N GLU A 184 -3.12 5.51 17.92
CA GLU A 184 -2.44 4.25 18.27
C GLU A 184 -3.43 3.23 18.84
N ARG A 185 -4.26 3.62 19.81
CA ARG A 185 -5.30 2.74 20.36
C ARG A 185 -6.25 2.22 19.30
N TRP A 186 -6.68 3.08 18.39
CA TRP A 186 -7.58 2.66 17.32
C TRP A 186 -6.92 1.60 16.42
N VAL A 187 -5.65 1.81 16.04
CA VAL A 187 -4.88 0.86 15.23
C VAL A 187 -4.77 -0.49 15.93
N GLY A 188 -4.37 -0.49 17.21
CA GLY A 188 -4.19 -1.70 18.00
C GLY A 188 -5.48 -2.46 18.24
N ARG A 189 -6.55 -1.78 18.70
CA ARG A 189 -7.84 -2.42 18.98
C ARG A 189 -8.49 -3.01 17.74
N ASP A 190 -8.42 -2.32 16.60
CA ASP A 190 -8.96 -2.84 15.35
C ASP A 190 -8.16 -4.06 14.84
N ALA A 191 -6.82 -4.02 14.94
CA ALA A 191 -5.98 -5.16 14.61
C ALA A 191 -6.28 -6.39 15.51
N MET A 192 -6.38 -6.21 16.82
CA MET A 192 -6.73 -7.27 17.76
C MET A 192 -8.09 -7.91 17.44
N LYS A 193 -9.10 -7.08 17.08
CA LYS A 193 -10.41 -7.57 16.65
C LYS A 193 -10.34 -8.37 15.35
N ALA A 194 -9.44 -8.03 14.43
CA ALA A 194 -9.22 -8.81 13.22
C ALA A 194 -8.55 -10.16 13.55
N PHE A 195 -7.58 -10.16 14.46
CA PHE A 195 -6.84 -11.36 14.86
C PHE A 195 -7.66 -12.38 15.64
N SER A 196 -8.72 -11.97 16.35
CA SER A 196 -9.63 -12.90 17.05
C SER A 196 -10.57 -13.65 16.10
N LYS A 197 -10.82 -13.12 14.90
CA LYS A 197 -11.66 -13.75 13.88
C LYS A 197 -10.91 -14.75 13.01
N ALA A 198 -9.60 -14.60 12.87
CA ALA A 198 -8.74 -15.50 12.14
C ALA A 198 -8.39 -16.70 13.03
N LYS A 199 -9.15 -17.80 12.91
CA LYS A 199 -8.78 -19.12 13.46
C LYS A 199 -7.52 -19.61 12.75
#